data_AF-A0ABD0PZ56-F1
#
_entry.id   AF-A0ABD0PZ56-F1
#
_cell.length_a   1.000
_cell.length_b   1.000
_cell.length_c   1.000
_cell.angle_alpha   90.00
_cell.angle_beta   90.00
_cell.angle_gamma   90.00
#
_symmetry.space_group_name_H-M   'P 1'
#
loop_
_entity.id
_entity.type
_entity.pdbx_description
1 polymer ?
#
loop_
_entity_poly.entity_id
_entity_poly.type
_entity_poly.pdbx_seq_one_letter_code
_entity_poly.pdbx_strand_id
1 'polypeptide(L)' 'ILVTNLDFHDDQKRRNLNSTLHELLRMNIVPIINTNDAVVPPPEPNSDLQG' A
#
# COMPACT_ATOMS: atom_id res chain seq x y z
N ILE A 1 -1.92 -5.23 8.63
CA ILE A 1 -2.11 -4.15 7.65
C ILE A 1 -1.27 -4.47 6.44
N LEU A 2 -1.89 -4.48 5.26
CA LEU A 2 -1.22 -4.70 3.99
C LEU A 2 -0.93 -3.34 3.36
N VAL A 3 0.32 -3.05 3.03
CA VAL A 3 0.76 -1.78 2.44
C VAL A 3 1.50 -2.05 1.14
N THR A 4 1.27 -1.25 0.11
CA THR A 4 2.06 -1.27 -1.13
C THR A 4 3.16 -0.22 -1.06
N ASN A 5 4.22 -0.36 -1.86
CA ASN A 5 5.26 0.66 -1.94
C ASN A 5 4.69 2.02 -2.38
N LEU A 6 3.64 2.00 -3.21
CA LEU A 6 2.91 3.17 -3.68
C LEU A 6 2.17 3.91 -2.55
N ASP A 7 1.75 3.21 -1.49
CA ASP A 7 1.08 3.81 -0.34
C ASP A 7 2.02 4.70 0.50
N PHE A 8 3.34 4.54 0.34
CA PHE A 8 4.35 5.41 0.98
C PHE A 8 4.70 6.66 0.15
N HIS A 9 4.35 6.67 -1.14
CA HIS A 9 4.55 7.81 -2.04
C HIS A 9 3.42 8.84 -1.96
N ASP A 10 2.24 8.45 -1.48
CA ASP A 10 1.08 9.33 -1.31
C ASP A 10 1.00 9.85 0.13
N ASP A 11 1.20 11.15 0.31
CA ASP A 11 1.16 11.83 1.62
C ASP A 11 -0.18 11.64 2.35
N GLN A 12 -1.30 11.56 1.62
CA GLN A 12 -2.61 11.36 2.21
C GLN A 12 -2.76 9.94 2.75
N LYS A 13 -2.32 8.93 1.98
CA LYS A 13 -2.31 7.54 2.44
C LYS A 13 -1.37 7.34 3.63
N ARG A 14 -0.22 8.03 3.63
CA ARG A 14 0.74 8.02 4.73
C ARG A 14 0.10 8.54 6.03
N ARG A 15 -0.68 9.62 5.96
CA ARG A 15 -1.45 10.15 7.09
C ARG A 15 -2.52 9.17 7.57
N ASN A 16 -3.27 8.57 6.65
CA ASN A 16 -4.30 7.58 6.99
C ASN A 16 -3.70 6.36 7.70
N LEU A 17 -2.59 5.82 7.18
CA LEU A 17 -1.87 4.71 7.80
C LEU A 17 -1.36 5.07 9.20
N ASN A 18 -0.81 6.28 9.36
CA ASN A 18 -0.30 6.75 10.64
C ASN A 18 -1.42 6.88 11.69
N SER A 19 -2.58 7.42 11.31
CA SER A 19 -3.76 7.49 12.17
C SER A 19 -4.25 6.10 12.58
N THR A 20 -4.36 5.16 11.62
CA THR A 20 -4.79 3.79 11.92
C THR A 20 -3.80 3.06 12.83
N LEU A 21 -2.49 3.21 12.61
CA LEU A 21 -1.47 2.62 13.48
C LEU A 21 -1.55 3.17 14.91
N HIS A 22 -1.72 4.48 15.06
CA HIS A 22 -1.88 5.10 16.38
C HIS A 22 -3.12 4.59 17.12
N GLU A 23 -4.22 4.40 16.41
CA GLU A 23 -5.46 3.91 17.01
C GLU A 23 -5.35 2.44 17.43
N LEU A 24 -4.69 1.60 16.63
CA LEU A 24 -4.40 0.21 16.99
C LEU A 24 -3.49 0.11 18.22
N LEU A 25 -2.44 0.94 18.28
CA LEU A 25 -1.55 1.00 19.44
C LEU A 25 -2.27 1.48 20.70
N ARG A 26 -3.20 2.45 20.57
CA ARG A 26 -4.05 2.90 21.69
C ARG A 26 -4.94 1.79 22.24
N MET A 27 -5.33 0.84 21.40
CA MET A 27 -6.11 -0.34 21.79
C MET A 27 -5.25 -1.50 22.33
N ASN A 28 -3.94 -1.30 22.54
CA ASN A 28 -2.97 -2.35 22.88
C ASN A 28 -2.88 -3.48 21.83
N ILE A 29 -3.21 -3.19 20.57
CA ILE A 29 -3.08 -4.13 19.45
C ILE A 29 -1.74 -3.88 18.79
N VAL A 30 -0.93 -4.93 18.59
CA VAL A 30 0.33 -4.85 17.84
C VAL A 30 0.03 -5.03 16.34
N PRO A 31 0.13 -3.97 15.51
CA PRO A 31 -0.14 -4.11 14.08
C PRO A 31 0.99 -4.87 13.38
N ILE A 32 0.65 -5.94 12.67
CA ILE A 32 1.58 -6.62 11.76
C ILE A 32 1.48 -5.95 10.39
N ILE A 33 2.58 -5.40 9.89
CA ILE A 33 2.65 -4.76 8.58
C ILE A 33 3.26 -5.77 7.60
N ASN A 34 2.62 -5.97 6.45
CA ASN A 34 3.16 -6.76 5.36
C ASN A 34 3.02 -6.00 4.04
N THR A 35 3.98 -6.17 3.14
CA THR A 35 3.93 -5.60 1.80
C THR A 35 2.89 -6.38 0.99
N ASN A 36 1.92 -5.68 0.41
CA ASN A 36 0.96 -6.29 -0.51
C ASN A 36 1.61 -6.45 -1.90
N ASP A 37 2.37 -7.53 -2.08
CA ASP A 37 3.08 -7.84 -3.34
C ASP A 37 2.12 -8.26 -4.49
N ALA A 38 0.81 -8.28 -4.23
CA ALA A 38 -0.22 -8.60 -5.22
C ALA A 38 -0.58 -7.42 -6.15
N VAL A 39 -0.14 -6.20 -5.85
CA VAL A 39 -0.37 -5.03 -6.71
C VAL A 39 0.80 -4.88 -7.69
N VAL A 40 0.69 -5.58 -8.81
CA VAL A 40 1.46 -5.30 -10.03
C VAL A 40 0.76 -4.17 -10.77
N PRO A 41 1.49 -3.14 -11.28
CA PRO A 41 0.88 -2.16 -12.18
C PRO A 41 0.25 -2.92 -13.37
N PRO A 42 -0.92 -2.47 -13.86
CA PRO A 42 -1.55 -3.11 -15.01
C PRO A 42 -0.55 -3.16 -16.17
N PRO A 43 -0.44 -4.29 -16.88
CA PRO A 43 0.41 -4.37 -18.06
C PRO A 43 0.00 -3.26 -19.02
N GLU A 44 0.98 -2.44 -19.45
CA GLU A 44 0.76 -1.38 -20.43
C GLU A 44 0.11 -1.99 -21.69
N PRO A 45 -1.12 -1.58 -22.06
CA PRO A 45 -1.68 -1.99 -23.35
C PRO A 45 -0.88 -1.24 -24.42
N ASN A 46 -0.34 -1.97 -25.41
CA ASN A 46 0.23 -1.50 -26.69
C ASN A 46 1.75 -1.61 -26.86
N SER A 47 2.35 -2.81 -26.80
CA SER A 47 3.70 -2.97 -27.39
C SER A 47 3.90 -4.27 -28.18
N ASP A 48 2.86 -5.07 -28.33
CA ASP A 48 2.87 -6.41 -28.90
C ASP A 48 2.21 -6.52 -30.30
N LEU A 49 1.74 -5.39 -30.88
CA LEU A 49 1.13 -5.35 -32.22
C LEU A 49 1.96 -4.60 -33.28
N GLN A 50 3.27 -4.47 -33.12
CA GLN A 50 4.17 -4.17 -34.23
C GLN A 50 4.75 -5.48 -34.76
N GLY A 51 3.93 -6.16 -35.57
CA GLY A 51 4.38 -7.23 -36.47
C GLY A 51 5.08 -6.68 -37.71
#